data_AF-A0A1W1UPZ3-F1
#
_entry.id   AF-A0A1W1UPZ3-F1
#
_cell.length_a   1.000
_cell.length_b   1.000
_cell.length_c   1.000
_cell.angle_alpha   90.00
_cell.angle_beta   90.00
_cell.angle_gamma   90.00
#
_symmetry.space_group_name_H-M   'P 1'
#
loop_
_entity.id
_entity.type
_entity.pdbx_description
1 polymer ?
#
loop_
_entity_poly.entity_id
_entity_poly.type
_entity_poly.pdbx_seq_one_letter_code
_entity_poly.pdbx_strand_id
1 'polypeptide(L)' 'MRNITFDWNEFDDLTIALNQITALLNLAALGLSVEYPFQANAISAIENSLNRVCEELYQKQQGAMRVGVQHG' A
#
# COMPACT_ATOMS: atom_id res chain seq x y z
N MET A 1 -10.28 29.71 -10.33
CA MET A 1 -9.84 28.59 -9.47
C MET A 1 -10.11 27.30 -10.24
N ARG A 2 -9.12 26.44 -10.46
CA ARG A 2 -9.39 25.08 -10.99
C ARG A 2 -10.02 24.28 -9.84
N ASN A 3 -11.22 23.73 -10.05
CA ASN A 3 -11.74 22.71 -9.14
C ASN A 3 -10.81 21.50 -9.27
N ILE A 4 -10.02 21.24 -8.23
CA ILE A 4 -9.28 20.00 -8.09
C ILE A 4 -10.26 19.03 -7.46
N THR A 5 -10.74 18.07 -8.24
CA THR A 5 -11.55 16.94 -7.77
C THR A 5 -10.63 15.78 -7.43
N PHE A 6 -10.97 15.04 -6.38
CA PHE A 6 -10.22 13.86 -5.97
C PHE A 6 -10.81 12.63 -6.65
N ASP A 7 -9.98 11.87 -7.38
CA ASP A 7 -10.38 10.62 -8.03
C ASP A 7 -10.21 9.45 -7.04
N TRP A 8 -11.32 8.95 -6.53
CA TRP A 8 -11.32 7.80 -5.61
C TRP A 8 -10.95 6.50 -6.30
N ASN A 9 -11.24 6.35 -7.60
CA ASN A 9 -10.93 5.13 -8.32
C ASN A 9 -9.42 5.02 -8.52
N GLU A 10 -8.75 6.12 -8.89
CA GLU A 10 -7.29 6.16 -9.00
C GLU A 10 -6.62 5.82 -7.65
N PHE A 11 -7.19 6.30 -6.54
CA PHE A 11 -6.69 6.02 -5.21
C PHE A 11 -6.89 4.54 -4.79
N ASP A 12 -8.04 3.95 -5.11
CA ASP A 12 -8.33 2.54 -4.85
C ASP A 12 -7.41 1.63 -5.67
N ASP A 13 -7.22 1.94 -6.95
CA ASP A 13 -6.30 1.21 -7.83
C ASP A 13 -4.86 1.23 -7.30
N LEU A 14 -4.40 2.39 -6.79
CA LEU A 14 -3.09 2.50 -6.16
C LEU A 14 -2.97 1.62 -4.91
N THR A 15 -4.02 1.59 -4.09
CA THR A 15 -4.06 0.76 -2.88
C THR A 15 -4.02 -0.74 -3.22
N ILE A 16 -4.75 -1.15 -4.26
CA ILE A 16 -4.72 -2.52 -4.78
C ILE A 16 -3.32 -2.89 -5.28
N ALA A 17 -2.68 -2.01 -6.06
CA ALA A 17 -1.32 -2.23 -6.56
C ALA A 17 -0.30 -2.38 -5.43
N LEU A 18 -0.39 -1.55 -4.37
CA LEU A 18 0.48 -1.67 -3.20
C LEU A 18 0.29 -3.00 -2.46
N ASN A 19 -0.95 -3.45 -2.28
CA ASN A 19 -1.23 -4.77 -1.68
C ASN A 19 -0.65 -5.93 -2.50
N GLN A 20 -0.70 -5.84 -3.82
CA GLN A 20 -0.07 -6.83 -4.71
C GLN A 20 1.46 -6.85 -4.56
N ILE A 21 2.09 -5.68 -4.47
CA ILE A 21 3.55 -5.57 -4.25
C ILE A 21 3.94 -6.20 -2.91
N THR A 22 3.21 -5.91 -1.84
CA THR A 22 3.42 -6.53 -0.52
C THR A 22 3.38 -8.06 -0.63
N ALA A 23 2.36 -8.62 -1.30
CA ALA A 23 2.24 -10.06 -1.46
C ALA A 23 3.42 -10.68 -2.24
N LEU A 24 3.89 -10.00 -3.29
CA LEU A 24 5.05 -10.45 -4.07
C LEU A 24 6.35 -10.40 -3.26
N LEU A 25 6.55 -9.38 -2.43
CA LEU A 25 7.69 -9.28 -1.53
C LEU A 25 7.67 -10.40 -0.50
N ASN A 26 6.51 -10.73 0.06
CA ASN A 26 6.37 -11.84 1.00
C ASN A 26 6.79 -13.18 0.35
N LEU A 27 6.30 -13.45 -0.87
CA LEU A 27 6.68 -14.63 -1.65
C LEU A 27 8.20 -14.67 -1.94
N ALA A 28 8.80 -13.53 -2.29
CA ALA A 28 10.23 -13.44 -2.53
C ALA A 28 11.05 -13.69 -1.25
N ALA A 29 10.63 -13.13 -0.11
CA ALA A 29 11.28 -13.37 1.18
C ALA A 29 11.24 -14.85 1.57
N LEU A 30 10.10 -15.52 1.38
CA LEU A 30 9.97 -16.96 1.62
C LEU A 30 10.95 -17.78 0.78
N GLY A 31 11.05 -17.48 -0.53
CA GLY A 31 11.98 -18.15 -1.44
C GLY A 31 13.46 -17.96 -1.07
N LEU A 32 13.81 -16.84 -0.43
CA LEU A 32 15.17 -16.52 0.00
C LEU A 32 15.48 -16.94 1.44
N SER A 33 14.48 -17.28 2.24
CA SER A 33 14.61 -17.43 3.70
C SER A 33 15.63 -18.48 4.16
N VAL A 34 15.89 -19.51 3.35
CA VAL A 34 16.80 -20.62 3.68
C VAL A 34 18.24 -20.32 3.27
N GLU A 35 18.45 -19.91 2.02
CA GLU A 35 19.80 -19.73 1.45
C GLU A 35 20.34 -18.31 1.65
N TYR A 36 19.46 -17.33 1.80
CA TYR A 36 19.78 -15.90 1.80
C TYR A 36 18.98 -15.15 2.88
N PRO A 37 19.15 -15.49 4.18
CA PRO A 37 18.32 -14.97 5.26
C PRO A 37 18.45 -13.46 5.45
N PHE A 38 19.62 -12.87 5.15
CA PHE A 38 19.79 -11.41 5.21
C PHE A 38 18.91 -10.69 4.17
N GLN A 39 18.89 -11.19 2.94
CA GLN A 39 18.07 -10.65 1.85
C GLN A 39 16.58 -10.84 2.15
N ALA A 40 16.19 -12.01 2.66
CA ALA A 40 14.83 -12.27 3.11
C ALA A 40 14.39 -11.26 4.18
N ASN A 41 15.24 -11.00 5.19
CA ASN A 41 14.95 -10.02 6.24
C ASN A 41 14.84 -8.58 5.68
N ALA A 42 15.70 -8.21 4.73
CA ALA A 42 15.60 -6.91 4.07
C ALA A 42 14.29 -6.75 3.29
N ILE A 43 13.85 -7.79 2.59
CA ILE A 43 12.57 -7.80 1.87
C ILE A 43 11.40 -7.71 2.84
N SER A 44 11.40 -8.47 3.94
CA SER A 44 10.36 -8.36 4.97
C SER A 44 10.32 -6.97 5.63
N ALA A 45 11.45 -6.29 5.78
CA ALA A 45 11.48 -4.91 6.27
C ALA A 45 10.82 -3.92 5.28
N ILE A 46 11.00 -4.13 3.97
CA ILE A 46 10.33 -3.36 2.92
C ILE A 46 8.83 -3.65 2.92
N GLU A 47 8.44 -4.93 2.99
CA GLU A 47 7.04 -5.36 3.10
C GLU A 47 6.33 -4.69 4.28
N ASN A 48 6.96 -4.71 5.47
CA ASN A 48 6.41 -4.06 6.67
C ASN A 48 6.25 -2.54 6.49
N SER A 49 7.19 -1.89 5.83
CA SER A 49 7.12 -0.45 5.54
C SER A 49 5.99 -0.13 4.58
N LEU A 50 5.78 -0.96 3.55
CA LEU A 50 4.68 -0.82 2.60
C LEU A 50 3.32 -1.07 3.25
N ASN A 51 3.20 -2.11 4.09
CA ASN A 51 1.97 -2.38 4.84
C ASN A 51 1.54 -1.19 5.70
N ARG A 52 2.51 -0.55 6.38
CA ARG A 52 2.23 0.68 7.14
C ARG A 52 1.71 1.80 6.25
N VAL A 53 2.30 2.00 5.07
CA VAL A 53 1.82 3.01 4.10
C VAL A 53 0.40 2.68 3.64
N CYS A 54 0.11 1.42 3.30
CA CYS A 54 -1.24 0.98 2.93
C CYS A 54 -2.26 1.28 4.04
N GLU A 55 -1.91 0.98 5.29
CA GLU A 55 -2.80 1.23 6.42
C GLU A 55 -3.04 2.72 6.63
N GLU A 56 -1.99 3.55 6.57
CA GLU A 56 -2.13 5.00 6.67
C GLU A 56 -2.98 5.59 5.54
N LEU A 57 -2.84 5.08 4.32
CA LEU A 57 -3.66 5.47 3.17
C LEU A 57 -5.12 5.09 3.35
N TYR A 58 -5.39 3.86 3.80
CA TYR A 58 -6.75 3.39 4.08
C TYR A 58 -7.44 4.21 5.18
N GLN A 59 -6.72 4.55 6.25
CA GLN A 59 -7.25 5.42 7.31
C GLN A 59 -7.57 6.83 6.79
N LYS A 60 -6.72 7.39 5.92
CA LYS A 60 -6.96 8.70 5.29
C LYS A 60 -8.20 8.66 4.38
N GLN A 61 -8.36 7.61 3.59
CA GLN A 61 -9.55 7.39 2.75
C GLN A 61 -10.83 7.33 3.60
N GLN A 62 -10.85 6.49 4.64
CA GLN A 62 -12.00 6.44 5.54
C GLN A 62 -12.28 7.79 6.20
N GLY A 63 -11.25 8.51 6.63
CA GLY A 63 -11.39 9.85 7.19
C GLY A 63 -12.03 10.82 6.21
N ALA A 64 -11.58 10.83 4.95
CA ALA A 64 -12.10 11.67 3.89
C ALA A 64 -13.56 11.32 3.50
N MET A 65 -13.91 10.03 3.45
CA MET A 65 -15.29 9.59 3.24
C MET A 65 -16.23 10.06 4.37
N ARG A 66 -15.77 10.01 5.63
CA ARG A 66 -16.55 10.48 6.79
C ARG A 66 -16.83 11.98 6.79
N VAL A 67 -15.91 12.78 6.24
CA VAL A 67 -16.07 14.25 6.16
C VAL A 67 -16.69 14.71 4.84
N GLY A 68 -17.16 13.78 4.00
CA GLY A 68 -17.93 14.08 2.80
C GLY A 68 -17.11 14.69 1.66
N VAL A 69 -15.82 14.34 1.52
CA VAL A 69 -15.04 14.71 0.34
C VAL A 69 -15.72 14.10 -0.89
N GLN A 70 -16.24 14.96 -1.77
CA GLN A 70 -17.04 14.55 -2.92
C GLN A 70 -16.21 13.67 -3.87
N HIS A 71 -16.86 12.64 -4.41
CA HIS A 71 -16.31 11.87 -5.52
C HIS A 71 -16.26 12.76 -6.76
N GLY A 72 -15.07 12.92 -7.34
CA GLY A 72 -14.87 13.54 -8.64
C GLY A 72 -15.48 12.73 -9.77
#